data_AF-A0A7X7BVS1-F1
#
_entry.id   AF-A0A7X7BVS1-F1
#
_cell.length_a   1.000
_cell.length_b   1.000
_cell.length_c   1.000
_cell.angle_alpha   90.00
_cell.angle_beta   90.00
_cell.angle_gamma   90.00
#
_symmetry.space_group_name_H-M   'P 1'
#
loop_
_entity.id
_entity.type
_entity.pdbx_description
1 polymer ?
#
loop_
_entity_poly.entity_id
_entity_poly.type
_entity_poly.pdbx_seq_one_letter_code
_entity_poly.pdbx_strand_id
1 'polypeptide(L)'
;MSGNRIPYVVENTIDMAPAINDGFRIINGLIPSRVVALVTAPPNAPDDNAFYAIDENATGLFQGKSGAVAQYIEQGNFWEFYNAVICVIGDDLYISNGKRWIVK
;
A
#
# COMPACT_ATOMS: atom_id res chain seq x y z
N MET A 1 -8.41 -12.95 -2.37
CA MET A 1 -7.16 -13.35 -3.04
C MET A 1 -6.01 -12.89 -2.16
N SER A 2 -5.10 -13.76 -1.74
CA SER A 2 -3.97 -13.34 -0.89
C SER A 2 -3.10 -12.36 -1.68
N GLY A 3 -2.88 -11.17 -1.11
CA GLY A 3 -2.06 -10.13 -1.73
C GLY A 3 -0.69 -10.66 -2.15
N ASN A 4 -0.26 -10.29 -3.36
CA ASN A 4 0.93 -10.80 -4.03
C ASN A 4 2.22 -10.17 -3.45
N ARG A 5 2.39 -10.23 -2.12
CA ARG A 5 3.48 -9.57 -1.39
C ARG A 5 4.30 -10.56 -0.60
N ILE A 6 5.56 -10.19 -0.35
CA ILE A 6 6.49 -11.01 0.44
C ILE A 6 6.01 -10.98 1.90
N PRO A 7 5.75 -12.14 2.52
CA PRO A 7 5.26 -12.22 3.91
C PRO A 7 6.34 -11.83 4.93
N TYR A 8 5.90 -11.35 6.08
CA TYR A 8 6.76 -11.03 7.22
C TYR A 8 7.40 -12.29 7.83
N VAL A 9 8.62 -12.16 8.34
CA VAL A 9 9.30 -13.20 9.11
C VAL A 9 8.90 -13.09 10.57
N VAL A 10 8.50 -14.22 11.17
CA VAL A 10 8.20 -14.32 12.61
C VAL A 10 9.49 -14.29 13.44
N GLU A 11 9.47 -13.52 14.54
CA GLU A 11 10.61 -13.33 15.42
C GLU A 11 10.90 -14.58 16.29
N ASN A 12 12.17 -14.97 16.37
CA ASN A 12 12.78 -15.94 17.26
C ASN A 12 13.92 -15.27 18.06
N THR A 13 14.43 -15.96 19.09
CA THR A 13 15.22 -15.41 20.22
C THR A 13 16.59 -14.79 19.90
N ILE A 14 16.97 -14.61 18.62
CA ILE A 14 18.27 -14.07 18.17
C ILE A 14 18.08 -13.15 16.95
N ASP A 15 17.11 -12.22 16.93
CA ASP A 15 16.60 -11.77 15.63
C ASP A 15 17.13 -10.48 14.99
N MET A 16 17.52 -10.65 13.71
CA MET A 16 17.57 -9.60 12.68
C MET A 16 16.19 -9.39 12.01
N ALA A 17 15.16 -10.15 12.39
CA ALA A 17 13.82 -10.08 11.82
C ALA A 17 13.22 -8.67 11.73
N PRO A 18 13.37 -7.75 12.72
CA PRO A 18 12.91 -6.37 12.56
C PRO A 18 13.55 -5.68 11.35
N ALA A 19 14.87 -5.78 11.20
CA ALA A 19 15.62 -5.18 10.09
C ALA A 19 15.29 -5.83 8.74
N ILE A 20 15.04 -7.14 8.72
CA ILE A 20 14.61 -7.88 7.52
C ILE A 20 13.19 -7.47 7.11
N ASN A 21 12.28 -7.34 8.07
CA ASN A 21 10.90 -6.95 7.86
C ASN A 21 10.79 -5.49 7.37
N ASP A 22 11.65 -4.59 7.84
CA ASP A 22 11.80 -3.24 7.27
C ASP A 22 12.30 -3.28 5.82
N GLY A 23 13.28 -4.14 5.52
CA GLY A 23 13.73 -4.39 4.15
C GLY A 23 12.62 -4.90 3.24
N PHE A 24 11.80 -5.85 3.71
CA PHE A 24 10.64 -6.35 2.97
C PHE A 24 9.56 -5.29 2.78
N ARG A 25 9.38 -4.37 3.74
CA ARG A 25 8.48 -3.22 3.57
C ARG A 25 8.92 -2.33 2.41
N ILE A 26 10.22 -2.07 2.28
CA ILE A 26 10.79 -1.30 1.17
C ILE A 26 10.61 -2.05 -0.15
N ILE A 27 10.97 -3.34 -0.20
CA ILE A 27 10.85 -4.17 -1.41
C ILE A 27 9.39 -4.28 -1.86
N ASN A 28 8.44 -4.46 -0.95
CA ASN A 28 7.02 -4.48 -1.26
C ASN A 28 6.49 -3.13 -1.81
N GLY A 29 7.16 -2.01 -1.50
CA GLY A 29 6.90 -0.71 -2.14
C GLY A 29 7.45 -0.59 -3.58
N LEU A 30 8.45 -1.41 -3.94
CA LEU A 30 9.03 -1.48 -5.28
C LEU A 30 8.26 -2.43 -6.21
N ILE A 31 7.52 -3.40 -5.65
CA ILE A 31 6.66 -4.30 -6.42
C ILE A 31 5.41 -3.53 -6.86
N PRO A 32 5.11 -3.45 -8.18
CA PRO A 32 3.90 -2.81 -8.67
C PRO A 32 2.68 -3.40 -7.98
N SER A 33 1.94 -2.56 -7.26
CA SER A 33 0.74 -3.00 -6.56
C SER A 33 -0.44 -2.93 -7.50
N ARG A 34 -1.20 -4.02 -7.62
CA ARG A 34 -2.51 -3.98 -8.25
C ARG A 34 -3.48 -3.39 -7.24
N VAL A 35 -4.01 -2.22 -7.55
CA VAL A 35 -4.92 -1.48 -6.65
C VAL A 35 -6.33 -1.46 -7.24
N VAL A 36 -7.31 -1.39 -6.35
CA VAL A 36 -8.73 -1.42 -6.70
C VAL A 36 -9.15 -0.11 -7.35
N ALA A 37 -8.71 1.01 -6.77
CA ALA A 37 -9.07 2.34 -7.23
C ALA A 37 -8.06 3.40 -6.78
N LEU A 38 -8.12 4.56 -7.44
CA LEU A 38 -7.49 5.81 -7.03
C LEU A 38 -8.50 6.62 -6.21
N VAL A 39 -8.16 6.97 -4.96
CA VAL A 39 -9.10 7.60 -4.00
C VAL A 39 -8.41 8.67 -3.15
N THR A 40 -9.20 9.59 -2.59
CA THR A 40 -8.71 10.66 -1.67
C THR A 40 -9.09 10.41 -0.21
N ALA A 41 -9.94 9.42 0.07
CA ALA A 41 -10.37 9.05 1.41
C ALA A 41 -10.50 7.52 1.50
N PRO A 42 -10.43 6.95 2.71
CA PRO A 42 -10.73 5.53 2.91
C PRO A 42 -12.14 5.20 2.39
N PRO A 43 -12.31 4.12 1.61
CA PRO A 43 -13.63 3.58 1.30
C PRO A 43 -14.38 3.20 2.58
N ASN A 44 -15.70 3.28 2.56
CA ASN A 44 -16.53 2.95 3.73
C ASN A 44 -16.55 1.46 4.06
N ALA A 45 -16.39 0.60 3.06
CA ALA A 45 -16.41 -0.86 3.19
C ALA A 45 -15.35 -1.48 2.25
N PRO A 46 -14.06 -1.35 2.57
CA PRO A 46 -12.99 -1.99 1.82
C PRO A 46 -12.97 -3.51 2.09
N ASP A 47 -12.69 -4.30 1.06
CA ASP A 47 -12.44 -5.74 1.22
C ASP A 47 -11.13 -5.97 1.99
N ASP A 48 -11.05 -7.04 2.76
CA ASP A 48 -9.80 -7.42 3.43
C ASP A 48 -8.66 -7.60 2.41
N ASN A 49 -7.48 -7.07 2.75
CA ASN A 49 -6.30 -7.03 1.90
C ASN A 49 -6.47 -6.28 0.57
N ALA A 50 -7.52 -5.46 0.42
CA ALA A 50 -7.65 -4.58 -0.74
C ALA A 50 -6.64 -3.43 -0.69
N PHE A 51 -6.09 -3.11 -1.86
CA PHE A 51 -5.16 -2.00 -2.05
C PHE A 51 -5.82 -0.82 -2.75
N TYR A 52 -5.48 0.39 -2.32
CA TYR A 52 -5.97 1.64 -2.89
C TYR A 52 -4.81 2.61 -3.09
N ALA A 53 -4.74 3.23 -4.27
CA ALA A 53 -3.82 4.33 -4.51
C ALA A 53 -4.41 5.62 -3.92
N ILE A 54 -3.61 6.35 -3.15
CA ILE A 54 -4.05 7.59 -2.52
C ILE A 54 -3.65 8.77 -3.42
N ASP A 55 -4.64 9.52 -3.89
CA ASP A 55 -4.40 10.67 -4.75
C ASP A 55 -4.11 11.96 -3.98
N GLU A 56 -3.96 13.07 -4.71
CA GLU A 56 -3.81 14.39 -4.11
C GLU A 56 -5.01 14.78 -3.25
N ASN A 57 -4.78 15.67 -2.28
CA ASN A 57 -5.80 16.13 -1.31
C ASN A 57 -6.38 15.01 -0.44
N ALA A 58 -5.52 14.09 0.03
CA ALA A 58 -5.95 13.00 0.89
C ALA A 58 -6.56 13.49 2.22
N THR A 59 -7.64 12.86 2.66
CA THR A 59 -8.45 13.23 3.82
C THR A 59 -8.67 12.06 4.78
N GLY A 60 -9.19 12.36 5.99
CA GLY A 60 -9.46 11.35 7.01
C GLY A 60 -8.20 10.59 7.39
N LEU A 61 -8.28 9.25 7.43
CA LEU A 61 -7.14 8.40 7.75
C LEU A 61 -6.03 8.43 6.68
N PHE A 62 -6.30 8.95 5.49
CA PHE A 62 -5.31 9.07 4.42
C PHE A 62 -4.59 10.42 4.43
N GLN A 63 -4.93 11.32 5.35
CA GLN A 63 -4.31 12.65 5.43
C GLN A 63 -2.78 12.54 5.55
N GLY A 64 -2.08 13.26 4.67
CA GLY A 64 -0.61 13.26 4.61
C GLY A 64 0.00 12.02 3.93
N LYS A 65 -0.82 11.17 3.29
CA LYS A 65 -0.38 9.96 2.58
C LYS A 65 -0.62 10.02 1.07
N SER A 66 -0.84 11.20 0.50
CA SER A 66 -0.95 11.36 -0.96
C SER A 66 0.24 10.78 -1.70
N GLY A 67 -0.01 10.10 -2.81
CA GLY A 67 1.01 9.41 -3.60
C GLY A 67 1.45 8.06 -3.04
N ALA A 68 0.91 7.61 -1.91
CA ALA A 68 1.15 6.27 -1.36
C ALA A 68 0.10 5.25 -1.83
N VAL A 69 0.34 3.98 -1.50
CA VAL A 69 -0.66 2.91 -1.59
C VAL A 69 -1.03 2.48 -0.17
N ALA A 70 -2.34 2.36 0.08
CA ALA A 70 -2.89 1.84 1.32
C ALA A 70 -3.41 0.41 1.13
N GLN A 71 -3.14 -0.46 2.10
CA GLN A 71 -3.74 -1.79 2.22
C GLN A 71 -4.67 -1.80 3.42
N TYR A 72 -5.89 -2.29 3.23
CA TYR A 72 -6.80 -2.53 4.34
C TYR A 72 -6.52 -3.89 4.98
N ILE A 73 -6.39 -3.91 6.31
CA ILE A 73 -6.25 -5.13 7.09
C ILE A 73 -7.50 -5.24 7.99
N GLU A 74 -8.40 -6.18 7.66
CA GLU A 74 -9.62 -6.41 8.42
C GLU A 74 -9.30 -6.89 9.83
N GLN A 75 -8.28 -7.75 9.97
CA GLN A 75 -7.77 -8.17 11.26
C GLN A 75 -7.10 -7.00 11.99
N GLY A 76 -7.84 -6.38 12.91
CA GLY A 76 -7.40 -5.19 13.64
C GLY A 76 -7.92 -3.87 13.07
N ASN A 77 -8.68 -3.90 11.98
CA ASN A 77 -9.37 -2.76 11.39
C ASN A 77 -8.46 -1.52 11.21
N PHE A 78 -7.37 -1.70 10.48
CA PHE A 78 -6.40 -0.63 10.26
C PHE A 78 -5.88 -0.60 8.83
N TRP A 79 -5.23 0.52 8.50
CA TRP A 79 -4.61 0.74 7.20
C TRP A 79 -3.11 0.67 7.31
N GLU A 80 -2.50 -0.10 6.41
CA GLU A 80 -1.07 -0.11 6.23
C GLU A 80 -0.67 0.72 5.00
N PHE A 81 0.33 1.58 5.17
CA PHE A 81 0.76 2.51 4.12
C PHE A 81 2.13 2.14 3.57
N TYR A 82 2.25 2.27 2.25
CA TYR A 82 3.44 1.96 1.48
C TYR A 82 3.79 3.12 0.54
N ASN A 83 5.06 3.53 0.56
CA ASN A 83 5.60 4.50 -0.40
C ASN A 83 5.86 3.76 -1.72
N ALA A 84 4.83 3.63 -2.54
CA ALA A 84 4.92 2.99 -3.85
C ALA A 84 5.22 4.02 -4.94
N VAL A 85 6.05 3.63 -5.91
CA VAL A 85 6.35 4.47 -7.09
C VAL A 85 5.44 4.12 -8.26
N ILE A 86 4.97 2.87 -8.32
CA ILE A 86 4.21 2.32 -9.45
C ILE A 86 2.99 1.55 -8.92
N CYS A 87 1.85 1.70 -9.57
CA CYS A 87 0.68 0.86 -9.35
C CYS A 87 -0.07 0.59 -10.66
N VAL A 88 -0.94 -0.42 -10.66
CA VAL A 88 -1.78 -0.78 -11.80
C VAL A 88 -3.24 -0.74 -11.37
N ILE A 89 -4.08 -0.08 -12.16
CA ILE A 89 -5.54 -0.01 -11.97
C ILE A 89 -6.19 -0.53 -13.25
N GLY A 90 -6.88 -1.67 -13.18
CA GLY A 90 -7.32 -2.36 -14.39
C GLY A 90 -6.12 -2.77 -15.25
N ASP A 91 -6.06 -2.23 -16.46
CA ASP A 91 -4.95 -2.43 -17.42
C ASP A 91 -4.00 -1.22 -17.51
N ASP A 92 -4.31 -0.14 -16.81
CA ASP A 92 -3.56 1.12 -16.84
C ASP A 92 -2.42 1.13 -15.82
N LEU A 93 -1.24 1.56 -16.26
CA LEU A 93 -0.08 1.76 -15.42
C LEU A 93 -0.04 3.20 -14.89
N TYR A 94 0.14 3.35 -13.59
CA TYR A 94 0.28 4.65 -12.94
C TYR A 94 1.65 4.79 -12.30
N ILE A 95 2.23 5.99 -12.42
CA ILE A 95 3.46 6.37 -11.74
C ILE A 95 3.16 7.51 -10.77
N SER A 96 3.60 7.33 -9.52
CA SER A 96 3.49 8.36 -8.48
C SER A 96 4.62 9.38 -8.62
N ASN A 97 4.29 10.66 -8.48
CA ASN A 97 5.29 11.73 -8.32
C ASN A 97 5.47 12.14 -6.85
N GLY A 98 4.99 11.33 -5.90
CA GLY A 98 5.00 11.61 -4.47
C GLY A 98 3.86 12.52 -3.98
N LYS A 99 2.98 12.98 -4.87
CA LYS A 99 1.78 13.76 -4.51
C LYS A 99 0.51 13.28 -5.20
N ARG A 100 0.63 12.81 -6.44
CA ARG A 100 -0.48 12.30 -7.25
C ARG A 100 -0.02 11.15 -8.12
N TRP A 101 -0.97 10.43 -8.68
CA TRP A 101 -0.75 9.35 -9.63
C TRP A 101 -0.98 9.82 -11.06
N ILE A 102 -0.06 9.50 -11.97
CA ILE A 102 -0.11 9.89 -13.38
C ILE A 102 -0.17 8.63 -14.24
N VAL A 103 -1.17 8.53 -15.12
CA VAL A 103 -1.30 7.42 -16.06
C VAL A 103 -0.19 7.45 -17.12
N LYS A 104 0.27 6.28 -17.56
CA LYS A 104 1.32 6.12 -18.57
C LYS A 104 0.87 5.31 -19.76
#